data_AF-A0A957MD37-F1
#
_entry.id   AF-A0A957MD37-F1
#
_cell.length_a   1.000
_cell.length_b   1.000
_cell.length_c   1.000
_cell.angle_alpha   90.00
_cell.angle_beta   90.00
_cell.angle_gamma   90.00
#
_symmetry.space_group_name_H-M   'P 1'
#
loop_
_entity.id
_entity.type
_entity.pdbx_description
1 polymer ?
#
loop_
_entity_poly.entity_id
_entity_poly.type
_entity_poly.pdbx_seq_one_letter_code
_entity_poly.pdbx_strand_id
1 'polypeptide(L)'
;MKQKAWISIFSLLVIVAMLSTACAAPAAAPAGGESAPAGEQAAAPAEGGKKILRVAYGAEIDTLNALTSQNLTDIEITMIDGLIMSDNNNSYVAVAAKEIPTVENGGIVTKDDGTIEMTWHLQEGVTWQDGEPFTSEDVCFTLDFIQSEAGAAVYNQTDYMGIVDCQMPDPNTVVFVWDKPFAAYATLFDTVLPKHILEGQDVLTYDGYNRSPLGTGPFKFAEWKPGEYIRVEKNPNYWRGADYPKLDEI
;
A
#
# COMPACT_ATOMS: atom_id res chain seq x y z
N MET A 1 67.01 8.59 -19.47
CA MET A 1 66.31 7.82 -18.42
C MET A 1 65.30 6.90 -19.14
N LYS A 2 65.28 5.55 -19.12
CA LYS A 2 65.87 4.50 -18.24
C LYS A 2 65.55 4.74 -16.76
N GLN A 3 65.02 3.83 -15.92
CA GLN A 3 64.36 2.50 -15.98
C GLN A 3 63.53 2.39 -14.65
N LYS A 4 62.52 1.54 -14.39
CA LYS A 4 61.83 0.42 -15.08
C LYS A 4 60.45 0.18 -14.40
N ALA A 5 59.63 -0.76 -14.90
CA ALA A 5 58.61 -1.45 -14.08
C ALA A 5 59.13 -2.81 -13.60
N TRP A 6 58.73 -3.26 -12.41
CA TRP A 6 59.17 -4.53 -11.82
C TRP A 6 57.95 -5.35 -11.40
N ILE A 7 57.61 -6.36 -12.21
CA ILE A 7 56.64 -7.41 -11.88
C ILE A 7 57.45 -8.70 -11.75
N SER A 8 57.50 -9.27 -10.55
CA SER A 8 58.24 -10.50 -10.30
C SER A 8 57.47 -11.71 -10.81
N ILE A 9 58.06 -12.38 -11.79
CA ILE A 9 57.68 -13.72 -12.23
C ILE A 9 58.27 -14.72 -11.23
N PHE A 10 57.47 -15.69 -10.78
CA PHE A 10 58.01 -16.96 -10.30
C PHE A 10 57.35 -18.10 -11.10
N SER A 11 58.12 -18.65 -12.02
CA SER A 11 57.85 -19.90 -12.73
C SER A 11 57.88 -21.09 -11.73
N LEU A 12 57.51 -22.34 -12.04
CA LEU A 12 57.95 -23.12 -13.20
C LEU A 12 57.34 -24.56 -13.18
N LEU A 13 56.97 -25.10 -14.35
CA LEU A 13 56.78 -26.54 -14.69
C LEU A 13 55.67 -27.31 -13.91
N VAL A 14 55.03 -28.35 -14.47
CA VAL A 14 55.44 -29.32 -15.51
C VAL A 14 54.37 -29.49 -16.61
N ILE A 15 54.82 -29.66 -17.85
CA ILE A 15 54.05 -30.18 -19.00
C ILE A 15 54.43 -31.65 -19.21
N VAL A 16 53.46 -32.53 -19.53
CA VAL A 16 53.55 -33.53 -20.63
C VAL A 16 52.25 -34.35 -20.75
N ALA A 17 51.89 -34.61 -22.00
CA ALA A 17 50.69 -35.23 -22.56
C ALA A 17 50.15 -36.53 -21.93
N MET A 18 48.85 -36.78 -22.14
CA MET A 18 48.39 -37.85 -23.05
C MET A 18 46.99 -37.56 -23.62
N LEU A 19 46.88 -37.56 -24.94
CA LEU A 19 45.60 -37.61 -25.67
C LEU A 19 45.30 -39.08 -25.99
N SER A 20 44.21 -39.61 -25.46
CA SER A 20 43.56 -40.79 -26.03
C SER A 20 42.04 -40.69 -25.87
N THR A 21 41.34 -40.75 -27.01
CA THR A 21 39.88 -40.79 -27.04
C THR A 21 39.40 -42.19 -26.69
N ALA A 22 38.68 -42.32 -25.58
CA ALA A 22 37.88 -43.51 -25.26
C ALA A 22 36.40 -43.11 -25.22
N CYS A 23 35.59 -43.69 -26.11
CA CYS A 23 34.14 -43.55 -26.05
C CYS A 23 33.62 -44.24 -24.78
N ALA A 24 32.99 -43.48 -23.90
CA ALA A 24 32.17 -43.98 -22.81
C ALA A 24 30.78 -43.33 -22.92
N ALA A 25 29.73 -44.15 -22.81
CA ALA A 25 28.35 -43.68 -22.84
C ALA A 25 28.07 -42.70 -21.68
N PRO A 26 27.11 -41.76 -21.83
CA PRO A 26 26.74 -40.89 -20.72
C PRO A 26 26.22 -41.73 -19.55
N ALA A 27 26.96 -41.70 -18.44
CA ALA A 27 26.49 -42.28 -17.19
C ALA A 27 25.25 -41.51 -16.73
N ALA A 28 24.21 -42.23 -16.32
CA ALA A 28 22.99 -41.61 -15.80
C ALA A 28 23.34 -40.79 -14.54
N ALA A 29 22.91 -39.52 -14.53
CA ALA A 29 23.00 -38.70 -13.33
C ALA A 29 22.13 -39.32 -12.21
N PRO A 30 22.57 -39.29 -10.95
CA PRO A 30 21.72 -39.71 -9.84
C PRO A 30 20.53 -38.76 -9.76
N ALA A 31 19.32 -39.31 -9.82
CA ALA A 31 18.07 -38.57 -9.63
C ALA A 31 17.88 -38.19 -8.15
N GLY A 32 18.72 -37.29 -7.65
CA GLY A 32 18.57 -36.62 -6.37
C GLY A 32 17.52 -35.52 -6.45
N GLY A 33 16.27 -35.90 -6.76
CA GLY A 33 15.13 -35.00 -6.72
C GLY A 33 14.72 -34.75 -5.28
N GLU A 34 15.31 -33.75 -4.64
CA GLU A 34 14.87 -33.29 -3.32
C GLU A 34 13.46 -32.72 -3.49
N SER A 35 12.48 -33.49 -3.02
CA SER A 35 11.07 -33.17 -3.18
C SER A 35 10.76 -32.01 -2.26
N ALA A 36 10.41 -30.84 -2.81
CA ALA A 36 9.78 -29.81 -2.01
C ALA A 36 8.57 -30.45 -1.29
N PRO A 37 8.40 -30.24 0.03
CA PRO A 37 7.25 -30.81 0.73
C PRO A 37 5.98 -30.28 0.05
N ALA A 38 5.11 -31.20 -0.35
CA ALA A 38 3.81 -30.82 -0.92
C ALA A 38 3.10 -29.95 0.13
N GLY A 39 2.74 -28.72 -0.26
CA GLY A 39 2.12 -27.77 0.64
C GLY A 39 0.87 -28.39 1.26
N GLU A 40 0.90 -28.58 2.57
CA GLU A 40 -0.22 -29.18 3.29
C GLU A 40 -1.42 -28.24 3.17
N GLN A 41 -2.42 -28.68 2.42
CA GLN A 41 -3.56 -27.85 2.08
C GLN A 41 -4.30 -27.49 3.37
N ALA A 42 -4.27 -26.20 3.73
CA ALA A 42 -4.75 -25.71 5.01
C ALA A 42 -6.15 -26.27 5.31
N ALA A 43 -6.26 -26.96 6.45
CA ALA A 43 -7.52 -27.57 6.86
C ALA A 43 -8.61 -26.48 6.91
N ALA A 44 -9.77 -26.77 6.31
CA ALA A 44 -10.91 -25.86 6.40
C ALA A 44 -11.20 -25.55 7.89
N PRO A 45 -11.42 -24.27 8.26
CA PRO A 45 -11.64 -23.91 9.65
C PRO A 45 -12.84 -24.68 10.20
N ALA A 46 -12.67 -25.27 11.38
CA ALA A 46 -13.75 -26.01 12.05
C ALA A 46 -14.98 -25.12 12.24
N GLU A 47 -16.17 -25.66 12.02
CA GLU A 47 -17.42 -24.90 12.20
C GLU A 47 -17.50 -24.33 13.62
N GLY A 48 -17.58 -23.00 13.73
CA GLY A 48 -17.61 -22.26 14.99
C GLY A 48 -16.25 -21.73 15.49
N GLY A 49 -15.14 -22.01 14.81
CA GLY A 49 -13.84 -21.36 15.09
C GLY A 49 -13.72 -19.96 14.47
N LYS A 50 -12.81 -19.12 15.02
CA LYS A 50 -12.39 -17.87 14.36
C LYS A 50 -11.91 -18.15 12.94
N LYS A 51 -12.32 -17.33 11.98
CA LYS A 51 -11.85 -17.33 10.60
C LYS A 51 -10.60 -16.46 10.50
N ILE A 52 -9.45 -17.09 10.65
CA ILE A 52 -8.13 -16.45 10.63
C ILE A 52 -7.47 -16.67 9.26
N LEU A 53 -7.10 -15.60 8.57
CA LEU A 53 -6.15 -15.67 7.46
C LEU A 53 -4.73 -15.58 8.03
N ARG A 54 -3.75 -16.25 7.42
CA ARG A 54 -2.33 -16.08 7.79
C ARG A 54 -1.52 -15.87 6.52
N VAL A 55 -0.85 -14.73 6.42
CA VAL A 55 0.03 -14.37 5.31
C VAL A 55 1.46 -14.35 5.82
N ALA A 56 2.40 -14.92 5.07
CA ALA A 56 3.81 -14.94 5.43
C ALA A 56 4.59 -13.98 4.51
N TYR A 57 5.22 -12.97 5.10
CA TYR A 57 6.07 -12.01 4.39
C TYR A 57 7.55 -12.38 4.54
N GLY A 58 8.34 -12.12 3.50
CA GLY A 58 9.79 -12.41 3.48
C GLY A 58 10.67 -11.35 4.14
N ALA A 59 10.06 -10.23 4.57
CA ALA A 59 10.68 -9.11 5.26
C ALA A 59 9.65 -8.52 6.25
N GLU A 60 10.14 -7.75 7.21
CA GLU A 60 9.30 -6.96 8.12
C GLU A 60 8.87 -5.63 7.46
N ILE A 61 7.67 -5.18 7.80
CA ILE A 61 7.11 -3.88 7.38
C ILE A 61 7.86 -2.75 8.08
N ASP A 62 8.10 -1.65 7.38
CA ASP A 62 8.80 -0.47 7.91
C ASP A 62 7.88 0.44 8.74
N THR A 63 6.63 0.63 8.30
CA THR A 63 5.60 1.41 9.00
C THR A 63 4.20 0.94 8.62
N LEU A 64 3.26 0.99 9.56
CA LEU A 64 1.86 0.63 9.31
C LEU A 64 1.01 1.79 8.74
N ASN A 65 1.64 2.93 8.46
CA ASN A 65 1.00 4.05 7.77
C ASN A 65 1.14 3.88 6.24
N ALA A 66 0.04 3.49 5.59
CA ALA A 66 -0.02 3.15 4.16
C ALA A 66 0.48 4.24 3.19
N LEU A 67 0.49 5.53 3.56
CA LEU A 67 1.06 6.59 2.71
C LEU A 67 2.57 6.82 2.89
N THR A 68 3.17 6.26 3.94
CA THR A 68 4.60 6.45 4.25
C THR A 68 5.42 5.16 4.11
N SER A 69 4.75 4.01 4.10
CA SER A 69 5.34 2.67 3.90
C SER A 69 6.11 2.60 2.58
N GLN A 70 7.41 2.30 2.66
CA GLN A 70 8.26 2.03 1.49
C GLN A 70 8.36 0.52 1.20
N ASN A 71 7.97 -0.31 2.17
CA ASN A 71 7.88 -1.76 2.04
C ASN A 71 6.41 -2.22 2.18
N LEU A 72 5.52 -1.54 1.44
CA LEU A 72 4.07 -1.77 1.42
C LEU A 72 3.73 -3.25 1.40
N THR A 73 2.97 -3.67 2.41
CA THR A 73 2.28 -4.95 2.38
C THR A 73 0.77 -4.74 2.28
N ASP A 74 0.03 -5.83 2.12
CA ASP A 74 -1.42 -5.76 2.00
C ASP A 74 -2.11 -5.52 3.36
N ILE A 75 -1.38 -5.52 4.50
CA ILE A 75 -1.99 -5.41 5.82
C ILE A 75 -2.42 -3.98 6.14
N GLU A 76 -1.64 -2.97 5.73
CA GLU A 76 -1.94 -1.55 5.99
C GLU A 76 -3.30 -1.15 5.39
N ILE A 77 -3.55 -1.54 4.13
CA ILE A 77 -4.78 -1.25 3.39
C ILE A 77 -6.02 -2.03 3.89
N THR A 78 -5.86 -2.98 4.82
CA THR A 78 -7.01 -3.65 5.46
C THR A 78 -7.64 -2.82 6.57
N MET A 79 -6.89 -1.83 7.09
CA MET A 79 -7.31 -1.02 8.23
C MET A 79 -7.96 0.31 7.85
N ILE A 80 -7.81 0.74 6.59
CA ILE A 80 -8.18 2.09 6.14
C ILE A 80 -8.91 2.03 4.80
N ASP A 81 -9.98 2.81 4.65
CA ASP A 81 -10.71 2.98 3.39
C ASP A 81 -10.30 4.31 2.75
N GLY A 82 -9.93 4.29 1.46
CA GLY A 82 -9.81 5.49 0.63
C GLY A 82 -11.16 6.02 0.11
N LEU A 83 -11.10 7.09 -0.70
CA LEU A 83 -12.25 7.55 -1.48
C LEU A 83 -12.70 6.51 -2.51
N ILE A 84 -11.76 5.69 -3.00
CA ILE A 84 -11.93 4.69 -4.05
C ILE A 84 -11.13 3.42 -3.73
N MET A 85 -11.40 2.34 -4.47
CA MET A 85 -10.53 1.17 -4.58
C MET A 85 -10.63 0.54 -5.98
N SER A 86 -9.72 -0.37 -6.30
CA SER A 86 -9.89 -1.28 -7.45
C SER A 86 -10.69 -2.52 -7.03
N ASP A 87 -11.63 -2.95 -7.86
CA ASP A 87 -12.35 -4.21 -7.67
C ASP A 87 -11.61 -5.41 -8.29
N ASN A 88 -12.17 -6.61 -8.13
CA ASN A 88 -11.60 -7.86 -8.69
C ASN A 88 -11.56 -7.91 -10.23
N ASN A 89 -12.13 -6.92 -10.92
CA ASN A 89 -12.11 -6.77 -12.37
C ASN A 89 -11.14 -5.65 -12.82
N ASN A 90 -10.31 -5.13 -11.92
CA ASN A 90 -9.47 -3.94 -12.11
C ASN A 90 -10.27 -2.68 -12.51
N SER A 91 -11.51 -2.55 -12.02
CA SER A 91 -12.34 -1.36 -12.19
C SER A 91 -12.31 -0.51 -10.94
N TYR A 92 -12.14 0.80 -11.08
CA TYR A 92 -12.21 1.73 -9.96
C TYR A 92 -13.66 1.88 -9.48
N VAL A 93 -13.88 1.71 -8.18
CA VAL A 93 -15.19 1.83 -7.53
C VAL A 93 -15.09 2.77 -6.34
N ALA A 94 -16.15 3.54 -6.09
CA ALA A 94 -16.21 4.46 -4.96
C ALA A 94 -16.27 3.69 -3.63
N VAL A 95 -15.49 4.15 -2.65
CA VAL A 95 -15.39 3.56 -1.32
C VAL A 95 -15.94 4.49 -0.24
N ALA A 96 -15.13 5.42 0.27
CA ALA A 96 -15.59 6.49 1.15
C ALA A 96 -16.24 7.66 0.38
N ALA A 97 -16.10 7.70 -0.95
CA ALA A 97 -16.94 8.50 -1.82
C ALA A 97 -18.30 7.82 -2.11
N LYS A 98 -19.33 8.62 -2.40
CA LYS A 98 -20.65 8.16 -2.87
C LYS A 98 -20.60 7.67 -4.31
N GLU A 99 -19.87 8.38 -5.15
CA GLU A 99 -19.62 8.06 -6.56
C GLU A 99 -18.29 8.66 -7.02
N ILE A 100 -17.78 8.20 -8.16
CA ILE A 100 -16.62 8.82 -8.82
C ILE A 100 -17.14 10.01 -9.65
N PRO A 101 -16.57 11.22 -9.54
CA PRO A 101 -17.04 12.38 -10.30
C PRO A 101 -16.82 12.18 -11.81
N THR A 102 -17.80 12.51 -12.64
CA THR A 102 -17.66 12.51 -14.10
C THR A 102 -18.29 13.77 -14.70
N VAL A 103 -18.15 13.98 -16.02
CA VAL A 103 -18.86 15.08 -16.71
C VAL A 103 -20.35 14.77 -16.81
N GLU A 104 -20.71 13.50 -16.94
CA GLU A 104 -22.08 13.01 -17.11
C GLU A 104 -22.93 13.10 -15.83
N ASN A 105 -22.35 12.86 -14.65
CA ASN A 105 -23.04 13.10 -13.37
C ASN A 105 -22.90 14.55 -12.87
N GLY A 106 -22.16 15.40 -13.59
CA GLY A 106 -21.93 16.81 -13.25
C GLY A 106 -20.87 17.04 -12.17
N GLY A 107 -20.20 15.99 -11.71
CA GLY A 107 -19.11 16.08 -10.73
C GLY A 107 -17.83 16.71 -11.28
N ILE A 108 -17.64 16.78 -12.60
CA ILE A 108 -16.51 17.45 -13.25
C ILE A 108 -17.00 18.67 -14.06
N VAL A 109 -16.50 19.86 -13.71
CA VAL A 109 -16.86 21.13 -14.35
C VAL A 109 -15.60 21.90 -14.77
N THR A 110 -15.42 22.09 -16.08
CA THR A 110 -14.39 23.02 -16.60
C THR A 110 -14.88 24.47 -16.50
N LYS A 111 -14.01 25.35 -16.01
CA LYS A 111 -14.26 26.79 -15.82
C LYS A 111 -13.77 27.62 -17.01
N ASP A 112 -14.25 28.86 -17.10
CA ASP A 112 -13.89 29.81 -18.17
C ASP A 112 -12.40 30.16 -18.21
N ASP A 113 -11.67 30.01 -17.09
CA ASP A 113 -10.23 30.20 -16.99
C ASP A 113 -9.39 28.96 -17.37
N GLY A 114 -10.05 27.83 -17.65
CA GLY A 114 -9.43 26.56 -18.00
C GLY A 114 -9.17 25.61 -16.81
N THR A 115 -9.42 26.04 -15.58
CA THR A 115 -9.37 25.15 -14.41
C THR A 115 -10.52 24.14 -14.43
N ILE A 116 -10.38 23.05 -13.67
CA ILE A 116 -11.41 22.00 -13.57
C ILE A 116 -11.73 21.75 -12.10
N GLU A 117 -12.97 21.99 -11.71
CA GLU A 117 -13.49 21.55 -10.42
C GLU A 117 -13.95 20.09 -10.52
N MET A 118 -13.46 19.24 -9.61
CA MET A 118 -13.93 17.86 -9.41
C MET A 118 -14.55 17.75 -8.02
N THR A 119 -15.88 17.63 -7.97
CA THR A 119 -16.68 17.55 -6.74
C THR A 119 -16.87 16.09 -6.33
N TRP A 120 -16.24 15.70 -5.22
CA TRP A 120 -16.38 14.40 -4.57
C TRP A 120 -17.34 14.51 -3.39
N HIS A 121 -18.49 13.85 -3.47
CA HIS A 121 -19.38 13.68 -2.33
C HIS A 121 -18.98 12.44 -1.52
N LEU A 122 -18.81 12.62 -0.22
CA LEU A 122 -18.42 11.56 0.73
C LEU A 122 -19.65 10.79 1.23
N GLN A 123 -19.43 9.54 1.59
CA GLN A 123 -20.42 8.70 2.26
C GLN A 123 -20.77 9.28 3.64
N GLU A 124 -22.05 9.23 4.00
CA GLU A 124 -22.52 9.65 5.32
C GLU A 124 -22.34 8.54 6.35
N GLY A 125 -21.97 8.89 7.58
CA GLY A 125 -21.80 7.92 8.67
C GLY A 125 -20.51 7.09 8.63
N VAL A 126 -19.58 7.40 7.72
CA VAL A 126 -18.21 6.89 7.81
C VAL A 126 -17.58 7.44 9.10
N THR A 127 -16.95 6.56 9.86
CA THR A 127 -16.30 6.88 11.14
C THR A 127 -14.93 6.22 11.21
N TRP A 128 -14.01 6.94 11.84
CA TRP A 128 -12.74 6.40 12.32
C TRP A 128 -12.99 5.41 13.47
N GLN A 129 -12.05 4.48 13.70
CA GLN A 129 -12.19 3.42 14.71
C GLN A 129 -12.29 3.89 16.18
N ASP A 130 -11.93 5.16 16.45
CA ASP A 130 -12.12 5.83 17.73
C ASP A 130 -13.52 6.48 17.88
N GLY A 131 -14.29 6.54 16.79
CA GLY A 131 -15.63 7.12 16.70
C GLY A 131 -15.69 8.54 16.14
N GLU A 132 -14.56 9.16 15.79
CA GLU A 132 -14.56 10.48 15.14
C GLU A 132 -15.16 10.37 13.72
N PRO A 133 -15.98 11.34 13.25
CA PRO A 133 -16.50 11.32 11.88
C PRO A 133 -15.38 11.44 10.85
N PHE A 134 -15.44 10.65 9.78
CA PHE A 134 -14.61 10.87 8.59
C PHE A 134 -15.19 12.02 7.77
N THR A 135 -14.36 12.99 7.39
CA THR A 135 -14.82 14.23 6.75
C THR A 135 -13.93 14.71 5.60
N SER A 136 -14.40 15.73 4.90
CA SER A 136 -13.64 16.49 3.92
C SER A 136 -12.32 17.05 4.47
N GLU A 137 -12.22 17.30 5.79
CA GLU A 137 -11.00 17.77 6.42
C GLU A 137 -9.88 16.72 6.41
N ASP A 138 -10.20 15.43 6.57
CA ASP A 138 -9.25 14.34 6.47
C ASP A 138 -8.69 14.21 5.04
N VAL A 139 -9.56 14.42 4.05
CA VAL A 139 -9.21 14.34 2.62
C VAL A 139 -8.29 15.49 2.21
N CYS A 140 -8.61 16.74 2.57
CA CYS A 140 -7.73 17.87 2.26
C CYS A 140 -6.43 17.83 3.07
N PHE A 141 -6.47 17.41 4.35
CA PHE A 141 -5.24 17.17 5.13
C PHE A 141 -4.32 16.13 4.47
N THR A 142 -4.91 15.07 3.88
CA THR A 142 -4.16 14.06 3.15
C THR A 142 -3.50 14.63 1.90
N LEU A 143 -4.21 15.46 1.13
CA LEU A 143 -3.63 16.17 -0.01
C LEU A 143 -2.47 17.07 0.44
N ASP A 144 -2.68 17.90 1.47
CA ASP A 144 -1.67 18.81 2.01
C ASP A 144 -0.42 18.05 2.46
N PHE A 145 -0.59 16.89 3.11
CA PHE A 145 0.53 16.01 3.46
C PHE A 145 1.26 15.50 2.21
N ILE A 146 0.53 14.91 1.24
CA ILE A 146 1.12 14.35 0.01
C ILE A 146 1.91 15.42 -0.76
N GLN A 147 1.39 16.64 -0.85
CA GLN A 147 2.01 17.76 -1.57
C GLN A 147 3.15 18.46 -0.79
N SER A 148 3.38 18.10 0.48
CA SER A 148 4.42 18.69 1.32
C SER A 148 5.82 18.14 1.03
N GLU A 149 6.88 18.80 1.52
CA GLU A 149 8.26 18.28 1.45
C GLU A 149 8.40 16.92 2.16
N ALA A 150 7.63 16.68 3.23
CA ALA A 150 7.61 15.41 3.95
C ALA A 150 6.92 14.31 3.14
N GLY A 151 5.77 14.60 2.52
CA GLY A 151 5.08 13.67 1.61
C GLY A 151 5.94 13.33 0.40
N ALA A 152 6.55 14.33 -0.24
CA ALA A 152 7.45 14.18 -1.38
C ALA A 152 8.69 13.30 -1.10
N ALA A 153 9.08 13.12 0.18
CA ALA A 153 10.19 12.26 0.57
C ALA A 153 9.84 10.77 0.64
N VAL A 154 8.55 10.41 0.72
CA VAL A 154 8.06 9.02 0.90
C VAL A 154 6.95 8.60 -0.06
N TYR A 155 6.32 9.53 -0.77
CA TYR A 155 5.17 9.23 -1.63
C TYR A 155 5.30 9.91 -2.99
N ASN A 156 4.82 9.25 -4.05
CA ASN A 156 4.85 9.82 -5.40
C ASN A 156 3.74 10.86 -5.58
N GLN A 157 4.01 12.10 -5.16
CA GLN A 157 3.08 13.22 -5.29
C GLN A 157 2.78 13.68 -6.73
N THR A 158 3.49 13.17 -7.75
CA THR A 158 3.47 13.70 -9.14
C THR A 158 2.06 13.89 -9.69
N ASP A 159 1.19 12.90 -9.47
CA ASP A 159 -0.18 12.90 -9.99
C ASP A 159 -1.14 13.77 -9.16
N TYR A 160 -0.78 14.11 -7.92
CA TYR A 160 -1.50 15.03 -7.04
C TYR A 160 -1.13 16.50 -7.29
N MET A 161 0.03 16.79 -7.90
CA MET A 161 0.51 18.16 -8.19
C MET A 161 -0.37 18.95 -9.18
N GLY A 162 -1.32 18.28 -9.85
CA GLY A 162 -2.33 18.96 -10.67
C GLY A 162 -3.44 19.62 -9.85
N ILE A 163 -3.65 19.19 -8.61
CA ILE A 163 -4.62 19.78 -7.69
C ILE A 163 -4.00 21.03 -7.06
N VAL A 164 -4.61 22.19 -7.29
CA VAL A 164 -4.11 23.51 -6.83
C VAL A 164 -4.93 24.12 -5.70
N ASP A 165 -6.10 23.54 -5.40
CA ASP A 165 -6.96 23.93 -4.27
C ASP A 165 -7.84 22.74 -3.84
N CYS A 166 -8.18 22.68 -2.55
CA CYS A 166 -9.02 21.65 -1.94
C CYS A 166 -10.08 22.33 -1.08
N GLN A 167 -11.27 22.50 -1.64
CA GLN A 167 -12.35 23.24 -0.99
C GLN A 167 -13.26 22.28 -0.23
N MET A 168 -13.66 22.69 0.97
CA MET A 168 -14.51 21.92 1.88
C MET A 168 -15.78 22.72 2.16
N PRO A 169 -16.74 22.78 1.21
CA PRO A 169 -17.98 23.56 1.40
C PRO A 169 -18.86 23.00 2.53
N ASP A 170 -18.76 21.70 2.83
CA ASP A 170 -19.40 21.02 3.96
C ASP A 170 -18.59 19.75 4.33
N PRO A 171 -18.82 19.13 5.52
CA PRO A 171 -18.04 17.97 5.99
C PRO A 171 -18.08 16.72 5.09
N ASN A 172 -19.04 16.62 4.17
CA ASN A 172 -19.22 15.48 3.27
C ASN A 172 -19.07 15.85 1.79
N THR A 173 -18.45 16.99 1.47
CA THR A 173 -18.12 17.39 0.10
C THR A 173 -16.70 17.93 0.02
N VAL A 174 -15.93 17.41 -0.93
CA VAL A 174 -14.59 17.90 -1.29
C VAL A 174 -14.63 18.36 -2.73
N VAL A 175 -14.14 19.57 -3.02
CA VAL A 175 -13.95 20.04 -4.40
C VAL A 175 -12.46 20.23 -4.65
N PHE A 176 -11.87 19.36 -5.46
CA PHE A 176 -10.50 19.54 -5.93
C PHE A 176 -10.52 20.44 -7.16
N VAL A 177 -9.76 21.54 -7.13
CA VAL A 177 -9.54 22.39 -8.31
C VAL A 177 -8.25 21.97 -8.97
N TRP A 178 -8.31 21.66 -10.26
CA TRP A 178 -7.17 21.23 -11.07
C TRP A 178 -6.71 22.31 -12.03
N ASP A 179 -5.39 22.45 -12.20
CA ASP A 179 -4.76 23.38 -13.16
C ASP A 179 -4.91 22.94 -14.63
N LYS A 180 -5.16 21.64 -14.86
CA LYS A 180 -5.29 21.01 -16.18
C LYS A 180 -6.06 19.68 -16.09
N PRO A 181 -6.56 19.14 -17.23
CA PRO A 181 -7.16 17.81 -17.25
C PRO A 181 -6.18 16.72 -16.79
N PHE A 182 -6.59 15.94 -15.80
CA PHE A 182 -5.90 14.71 -15.38
C PHE A 182 -6.86 13.53 -15.52
N ALA A 183 -6.53 12.57 -16.40
CA ALA A 183 -7.45 11.48 -16.73
C ALA A 183 -7.46 10.33 -15.70
N ALA A 184 -6.41 10.21 -14.88
CA ALA A 184 -6.26 9.18 -13.87
C ALA A 184 -6.65 9.67 -12.45
N TYR A 185 -7.47 10.72 -12.34
CA TYR A 185 -7.96 11.24 -11.05
C TYR A 185 -8.65 10.14 -10.19
N ALA A 186 -9.28 9.17 -10.85
CA ALA A 186 -9.88 8.00 -10.24
C ALA A 186 -8.87 6.90 -9.86
N THR A 187 -7.58 7.22 -9.71
CA THR A 187 -6.55 6.36 -9.10
C THR A 187 -5.89 6.99 -7.88
N LEU A 188 -6.41 8.13 -7.41
CA LEU A 188 -5.87 8.89 -6.27
C LEU A 188 -6.77 8.74 -5.04
N PHE A 189 -6.20 8.99 -3.85
CA PHE A 189 -6.89 8.83 -2.56
C PHE A 189 -7.45 7.42 -2.32
N ASP A 190 -6.65 6.40 -2.67
CA ASP A 190 -6.83 5.01 -2.23
C ASP A 190 -6.59 4.82 -0.73
N THR A 191 -5.91 5.79 -0.09
CA THR A 191 -5.81 5.99 1.36
C THR A 191 -6.12 7.44 1.72
N VAL A 192 -6.70 7.67 2.90
CA VAL A 192 -6.88 8.99 3.54
C VAL A 192 -6.34 8.91 4.97
N LEU A 193 -5.70 9.97 5.47
CA LEU A 193 -5.12 10.08 6.81
C LEU A 193 -6.08 10.73 7.83
N PRO A 194 -6.09 10.28 9.10
CA PRO A 194 -6.87 10.92 10.16
C PRO A 194 -6.25 12.24 10.58
N LYS A 195 -6.86 13.36 10.17
CA LYS A 195 -6.38 14.70 10.50
C LYS A 195 -6.32 14.90 12.02
N HIS A 196 -7.34 14.46 12.75
CA HIS A 196 -7.45 14.65 14.20
C HIS A 196 -6.37 13.93 15.03
N ILE A 197 -5.66 12.96 14.44
CA ILE A 197 -4.53 12.25 15.06
C ILE A 197 -3.18 12.83 14.62
N LEU A 198 -3.08 13.27 13.38
CA LEU A 198 -1.81 13.60 12.72
C LEU A 198 -1.54 15.10 12.58
N GLU A 199 -2.56 15.97 12.75
CA GLU A 199 -2.37 17.41 12.76
C GLU A 199 -1.42 17.83 13.90
N GLY A 200 -0.37 18.58 13.54
CA GLY A 200 0.68 18.99 14.48
C GLY A 200 1.69 17.90 14.86
N GLN A 201 1.58 16.68 14.32
CA GLN A 201 2.60 15.63 14.45
C GLN A 201 3.55 15.62 13.25
N ASP A 202 4.74 15.02 13.42
CA ASP A 202 5.56 14.60 12.29
C ASP A 202 5.04 13.25 11.77
N VAL A 203 4.28 13.28 10.69
CA VAL A 203 3.65 12.10 10.06
C VAL A 203 4.67 11.01 9.70
N LEU A 204 5.94 11.36 9.45
CA LEU A 204 6.98 10.39 9.10
C LEU A 204 7.50 9.63 10.33
N THR A 205 7.48 10.23 11.52
CA THR A 205 8.12 9.68 12.74
C THR A 205 7.17 9.45 13.91
N TYR A 206 5.88 9.79 13.78
CA TYR A 206 4.88 9.63 14.82
C TYR A 206 4.44 8.18 15.02
N ASP A 207 5.23 7.45 15.83
CA ASP A 207 5.00 6.07 16.26
C ASP A 207 3.58 5.78 16.79
N GLY A 208 2.91 6.79 17.38
CA GLY A 208 1.54 6.67 17.89
C GLY A 208 0.49 6.35 16.82
N TYR A 209 0.78 6.67 15.56
CA TYR A 209 0.02 6.21 14.40
C TYR A 209 0.81 5.17 13.60
N ASN A 210 2.09 5.43 13.31
CA ASN A 210 2.90 4.61 12.40
C ASN A 210 3.16 3.17 12.89
N ARG A 211 2.94 2.87 14.18
CA ARG A 211 3.00 1.49 14.73
C ARG A 211 1.71 0.96 15.34
N SER A 212 0.66 1.78 15.34
CA SER A 212 -0.66 1.43 15.85
C SER A 212 -1.72 2.28 15.15
N PRO A 213 -1.91 2.14 13.83
CA PRO A 213 -2.83 2.99 13.10
C PRO A 213 -4.26 2.68 13.52
N LEU A 214 -5.06 3.73 13.55
CA LEU A 214 -6.51 3.63 13.46
C LEU A 214 -6.93 4.01 12.05
N GLY A 215 -8.02 3.42 11.56
CA GLY A 215 -8.54 3.74 10.24
C GLY A 215 -10.05 3.75 10.18
N THR A 216 -10.57 3.94 8.98
CA THR A 216 -12.00 3.82 8.64
C THR A 216 -12.39 2.38 8.27
N GLY A 217 -11.41 1.49 8.07
CA GLY A 217 -11.56 0.21 7.38
C GLY A 217 -12.12 -0.98 8.17
N PRO A 218 -12.24 -2.14 7.49
CA PRO A 218 -12.88 -3.37 8.01
C PRO A 218 -12.08 -4.11 9.09
N PHE A 219 -10.78 -3.86 9.22
CA PHE A 219 -9.95 -4.36 10.31
C PHE A 219 -9.37 -3.21 11.14
N LYS A 220 -8.99 -3.49 12.38
CA LYS A 220 -8.30 -2.56 13.27
C LYS A 220 -7.01 -3.20 13.78
N PHE A 221 -6.02 -2.36 14.06
CA PHE A 221 -4.77 -2.79 14.66
C PHE A 221 -5.01 -3.56 15.98
N ALA A 222 -4.34 -4.70 16.16
CA ALA A 222 -4.40 -5.48 17.39
C ALA A 222 -3.04 -5.65 18.06
N GLU A 223 -1.99 -5.98 17.31
CA GLU A 223 -0.64 -6.18 17.83
C GLU A 223 0.41 -6.15 16.71
N TRP A 224 1.57 -5.52 16.95
CA TRP A 224 2.78 -5.73 16.17
C TRP A 224 3.85 -6.24 17.12
N LYS A 225 4.35 -7.45 16.85
CA LYS A 225 5.46 -8.08 17.54
C LYS A 225 6.68 -8.07 16.61
N PRO A 226 7.66 -7.17 16.84
CA PRO A 226 8.74 -6.97 15.87
C PRO A 226 9.53 -8.24 15.56
N GLY A 227 9.83 -8.43 14.27
CA GLY A 227 10.51 -9.62 13.74
C GLY A 227 9.70 -10.92 13.79
N GLU A 228 8.43 -10.89 14.21
CA GLU A 228 7.58 -12.09 14.32
C GLU A 228 6.26 -11.99 13.56
N TYR A 229 5.39 -11.02 13.88
CA TYR A 229 4.10 -10.85 13.22
C TYR A 229 3.48 -9.48 13.44
N ILE A 230 2.56 -9.12 12.54
CA ILE A 230 1.52 -8.11 12.77
C ILE A 230 0.18 -8.86 12.77
N ARG A 231 -0.73 -8.48 13.67
CA ARG A 231 -2.09 -8.99 13.76
C ARG A 231 -3.07 -7.83 13.69
N VAL A 232 -4.08 -7.99 12.86
CA VAL A 232 -5.26 -7.11 12.82
C VAL A 232 -6.51 -7.93 13.11
N GLU A 233 -7.46 -7.34 13.82
CA GLU A 233 -8.74 -8.01 14.11
C GLU A 233 -9.90 -7.25 13.47
N LYS A 234 -11.00 -7.96 13.22
CA LYS A 234 -12.19 -7.37 12.62
C LYS A 234 -12.67 -6.14 13.40
N ASN A 235 -12.96 -5.06 12.69
CA ASN A 235 -13.60 -3.87 13.24
C ASN A 235 -15.10 -4.17 13.49
N PRO A 236 -15.58 -4.29 14.74
CA PRO A 236 -16.99 -4.58 15.01
C PRO A 236 -17.92 -3.41 14.68
N ASN A 237 -17.37 -2.20 14.58
CA ASN A 237 -18.07 -0.96 14.32
C ASN A 237 -17.88 -0.48 12.86
N TYR A 238 -17.45 -1.38 11.96
CA TYR A 238 -17.21 -1.00 10.57
C TYR A 238 -18.46 -0.39 9.93
N TRP A 239 -18.31 0.79 9.32
CA TRP A 239 -19.43 1.63 8.86
C TRP A 239 -20.28 0.97 7.77
N ARG A 240 -19.72 0.02 7.01
CA ARG A 240 -20.47 -0.83 6.04
C ARG A 240 -21.22 -2.00 6.69
N GLY A 241 -21.21 -2.08 8.01
CA GLY A 241 -21.92 -3.07 8.82
C GLY A 241 -21.04 -4.24 9.25
N ALA A 242 -21.29 -4.73 10.47
CA ALA A 242 -20.55 -5.81 11.13
C ALA A 242 -20.58 -7.18 10.41
N ASP A 243 -21.33 -7.31 9.31
CA ASP A 243 -21.27 -8.47 8.43
C ASP A 243 -20.01 -8.50 7.56
N TYR A 244 -19.30 -7.38 7.43
CA TYR A 244 -18.03 -7.25 6.72
C TYR A 244 -16.88 -7.01 7.72
N PRO A 245 -15.68 -7.57 7.49
CA PRO A 245 -15.35 -8.63 6.54
C PRO A 245 -15.88 -9.99 7.03
N LYS A 246 -15.72 -11.07 6.23
CA LYS A 246 -16.09 -12.44 6.66
C LYS A 246 -15.01 -13.16 7.46
N LEU A 247 -13.80 -12.60 7.52
CA LEU A 247 -12.71 -13.02 8.42
C LEU A 247 -12.86 -12.32 9.78
N ASP A 248 -12.29 -12.92 10.82
CA ASP A 248 -12.25 -12.36 12.18
C ASP A 248 -10.88 -11.75 12.51
N GLU A 249 -9.82 -12.21 11.84
CA GLU A 249 -8.41 -11.92 12.14
C GLU A 249 -7.53 -12.16 10.89
N ILE A 250 -6.46 -11.38 10.74
CA ILE A 250 -5.32 -11.62 9.83
C ILE A 250 -4.03 -11.53 10.67
#